data_AF-A0AA40NE29-F1
#
_entry.id   AF-A0AA40NE29-F1
#
_cell.length_a   1.000
_cell.length_b   1.000
_cell.length_c   1.000
_cell.angle_alpha   90.00
_cell.angle_beta   90.00
_cell.angle_gamma   90.00
#
_symmetry.space_group_name_H-M   'P 1'
#
loop_
_entity.id
_entity.type
_entity.pdbx_description
1 polymer ?
#
loop_
_entity_poly.entity_id
_entity_poly.type
_entity_poly.pdbx_seq_one_letter_code
_entity_poly.pdbx_strand_id
1 'polypeptide(L)'
;PGTFKHIALEEIYALCSAYSTSYGIPLALHLDHHESLDDIRRKVNAGVRSAMIDGSHFPFEENVKLVKSVVDFCHAKDCSVEAELGRLGGVEDDMSVDAESAFLTDPQEAKRFVERTGVDSLAVAIGTAHGLYT
;
A
#
# COMPACT_ATOMS: atom_id res chain seq x y z
N PRO A 1 5.49 6.51 5.32
CA PRO A 1 5.66 7.20 4.03
C PRO A 1 6.28 8.61 4.14
N GLY A 2 7.36 8.85 3.39
CA GLY A 2 8.16 10.09 3.42
C GLY A 2 7.41 11.32 2.91
N THR A 3 6.60 11.20 1.87
CA THR A 3 5.94 12.34 1.19
C THR A 3 5.11 13.22 2.13
N PHE A 4 4.36 12.63 3.05
CA PHE A 4 3.49 13.37 3.99
C PHE A 4 4.27 14.12 5.08
N LYS A 5 5.61 13.97 5.17
CA LYS A 5 6.48 14.83 5.99
C LYS A 5 6.78 16.17 5.30
N HIS A 6 6.61 16.24 3.98
CA HIS A 6 7.01 17.39 3.16
C HIS A 6 5.83 18.20 2.62
N ILE A 7 4.69 17.55 2.41
CA ILE A 7 3.46 18.16 1.89
C ILE A 7 2.25 17.59 2.63
N ALA A 8 1.31 18.44 3.02
CA ALA A 8 0.12 18.00 3.73
C ALA A 8 -0.83 17.23 2.81
N LEU A 9 -1.66 16.36 3.40
CA LEU A 9 -2.64 15.59 2.63
C LEU A 9 -3.60 16.49 1.86
N GLU A 10 -4.05 17.57 2.50
CA GLU A 10 -5.00 18.53 1.96
C GLU A 10 -4.45 19.21 0.71
N GLU A 11 -3.14 19.49 0.69
CA GLU A 11 -2.45 20.12 -0.44
C GLU A 11 -2.35 19.15 -1.62
N ILE A 12 -1.95 17.89 -1.39
CA ILE A 12 -1.92 16.86 -2.43
C ILE A 12 -3.33 16.62 -2.99
N TYR A 13 -4.32 16.46 -2.10
CA TYR A 13 -5.69 16.17 -2.49
C TYR A 13 -6.30 17.32 -3.31
N ALA A 14 -6.04 18.57 -2.92
CA ALA A 14 -6.48 19.75 -3.68
C ALA A 14 -5.83 19.79 -5.08
N LEU A 15 -4.54 19.47 -5.17
CA LEU A 15 -3.83 19.41 -6.45
C LEU A 15 -4.44 18.34 -7.37
N CYS A 16 -4.59 17.10 -6.89
CA CYS A 16 -5.21 16.01 -7.64
C CYS A 16 -6.63 16.37 -8.10
N SER A 17 -7.44 16.98 -7.22
CA SER A 17 -8.81 17.39 -7.53
C SER A 17 -8.86 18.46 -8.63
N ALA A 18 -7.94 19.42 -8.59
CA ALA A 18 -7.82 20.47 -9.60
C ALA A 18 -7.44 19.90 -10.97
N TYR A 19 -6.48 18.97 -11.04
CA TYR A 19 -6.12 18.28 -12.28
C TYR A 19 -7.27 17.43 -12.83
N SER A 20 -7.95 16.64 -11.97
CA SER A 20 -9.07 15.81 -12.41
C SER A 20 -10.18 16.66 -13.04
N THR A 21 -10.51 17.78 -12.41
CA THR A 21 -11.54 18.72 -12.90
C THR A 21 -11.11 19.42 -14.20
N SER A 22 -9.87 19.93 -14.26
CA SER A 22 -9.40 20.73 -15.39
C SER A 22 -9.28 19.92 -16.68
N TYR A 23 -8.93 18.64 -16.57
CA TYR A 23 -8.71 17.76 -17.72
C TYR A 23 -9.84 16.74 -17.93
N GLY A 24 -10.82 16.67 -17.03
CA GLY A 24 -11.94 15.73 -17.12
C GLY A 24 -11.51 14.26 -17.06
N ILE A 25 -10.39 13.96 -16.39
CA ILE A 25 -9.83 12.61 -16.26
C ILE A 25 -10.01 12.09 -14.82
N PRO A 26 -10.38 10.80 -14.64
CA PRO A 26 -10.44 10.21 -13.31
C PRO A 26 -9.01 10.08 -12.76
N LEU A 27 -8.78 10.61 -11.56
CA LEU A 27 -7.52 10.48 -10.84
C LEU A 27 -7.75 9.77 -9.51
N ALA A 28 -6.87 8.83 -9.19
CA ALA A 28 -6.79 8.20 -7.88
C ALA A 28 -5.59 8.79 -7.13
N LEU A 29 -5.81 9.25 -5.90
CA LEU A 29 -4.74 9.44 -4.93
C LEU A 29 -4.56 8.13 -4.18
N HIS A 30 -3.42 7.47 -4.39
CA HIS A 30 -3.08 6.21 -3.75
C HIS A 30 -2.13 6.46 -2.56
N LEU A 31 -2.45 5.88 -1.40
CA LEU A 31 -1.55 5.90 -0.25
C LEU A 31 -0.53 4.78 -0.38
N ASP A 32 0.73 5.14 -0.59
CA ASP A 32 1.80 4.18 -0.80
C ASP A 32 2.51 3.77 0.51
N HIS A 33 2.86 2.49 0.67
CA HIS A 33 3.55 1.89 1.83
C HIS A 33 3.17 2.47 3.21
N HIS A 34 1.88 2.44 3.58
CA HIS A 34 1.47 2.79 4.94
C HIS A 34 1.50 1.55 5.84
N GLU A 35 2.03 1.67 7.06
CA GLU A 35 2.17 0.52 7.98
C GLU A 35 1.10 0.51 9.09
N SER A 36 0.24 1.52 9.16
CA SER A 36 -0.70 1.71 10.27
C SER A 36 -2.14 1.91 9.79
N LEU A 37 -3.04 1.08 10.32
CA LEU A 37 -4.48 1.21 10.12
C LEU A 37 -5.01 2.59 10.56
N ASP A 38 -4.50 3.17 11.65
CA ASP A 38 -4.98 4.47 12.13
C ASP A 38 -4.55 5.62 11.21
N ASP A 39 -3.39 5.50 10.55
CA ASP A 39 -2.96 6.44 9.54
C ASP A 39 -3.85 6.37 8.29
N ILE A 40 -4.10 5.15 7.79
CA ILE A 40 -5.02 4.92 6.66
C ILE A 40 -6.43 5.43 7.00
N ARG A 41 -6.95 5.13 8.20
CA ARG A 41 -8.27 5.61 8.65
C ARG A 41 -8.40 7.12 8.57
N ARG A 42 -7.38 7.84 9.03
CA ARG A 42 -7.39 9.32 9.02
C ARG A 42 -7.47 9.84 7.58
N LYS A 43 -6.67 9.28 6.68
CA LYS A 43 -6.56 9.73 5.28
C LYS A 43 -7.77 9.33 4.42
N VAL A 44 -8.32 8.13 4.63
CA VAL A 44 -9.56 7.68 3.96
C VAL A 44 -10.76 8.51 4.41
N ASN A 45 -10.88 8.81 5.71
CA ASN A 45 -11.92 9.71 6.21
C ASN A 45 -11.78 11.14 5.67
N ALA A 46 -10.57 11.57 5.32
CA ALA A 46 -10.31 12.86 4.67
C ALA A 46 -10.63 12.90 3.17
N GLY A 47 -10.93 11.75 2.54
CA GLY A 47 -11.37 11.69 1.14
C GLY A 47 -10.58 10.74 0.24
N VAL A 48 -9.49 10.13 0.73
CA VAL A 48 -8.70 9.18 -0.07
C VAL A 48 -9.49 7.89 -0.33
N ARG A 49 -9.38 7.34 -1.54
CA ARG A 49 -10.14 6.16 -2.01
C ARG A 49 -9.28 5.02 -2.56
N SER A 50 -7.97 5.08 -2.37
CA SER A 50 -7.07 3.97 -2.65
C SER A 50 -5.91 3.97 -1.66
N ALA A 51 -5.62 2.84 -1.02
CA ALA A 51 -4.59 2.75 -0.01
C ALA A 51 -3.85 1.41 -0.03
N MET A 52 -2.55 1.45 0.18
CA MET A 52 -1.72 0.29 0.45
C MET A 52 -1.44 0.17 1.94
N ILE A 53 -1.64 -1.03 2.49
CA ILE A 53 -1.12 -1.42 3.81
C ILE A 53 0.06 -2.37 3.62
N ASP A 54 1.23 -1.93 4.05
CA ASP A 54 2.45 -2.73 4.02
C ASP A 54 2.62 -3.46 5.36
N GLY A 55 2.23 -4.73 5.35
CA GLY A 55 2.48 -5.70 6.42
C GLY A 55 3.50 -6.76 6.03
N SER A 56 4.26 -6.57 4.95
CA SER A 56 5.15 -7.57 4.35
C SER A 56 6.23 -8.09 5.30
N HIS A 57 6.63 -7.26 6.26
CA HIS A 57 7.62 -7.59 7.29
C HIS A 57 7.07 -8.50 8.41
N PHE A 58 5.74 -8.65 8.53
CA PHE A 58 5.13 -9.54 9.51
C PHE A 58 5.06 -10.99 9.00
N PRO A 59 5.03 -11.99 9.91
CA PRO A 59 4.67 -13.35 9.55
C PRO A 59 3.32 -13.40 8.81
N PHE A 60 3.17 -14.35 7.89
CA PHE A 60 1.98 -14.48 7.02
C PHE A 60 0.64 -14.29 7.75
N GLU A 61 0.44 -14.96 8.89
CA GLU A 61 -0.81 -14.89 9.67
C GLU A 61 -1.07 -13.51 10.30
N GLU A 62 -0.01 -12.80 10.68
CA GLU A 62 -0.10 -11.45 11.23
C GLU A 62 -0.38 -10.44 10.13
N ASN A 63 0.29 -10.57 8.98
CA ASN A 63 0.02 -9.76 7.79
C ASN A 63 -1.44 -9.93 7.34
N VAL A 64 -1.94 -11.17 7.22
CA VAL A 64 -3.36 -11.44 6.88
C VAL A 64 -4.32 -10.74 7.83
N LYS A 65 -4.08 -10.78 9.15
CA LYS A 65 -4.94 -10.12 10.14
C LYS A 65 -4.94 -8.60 9.98
N LEU A 66 -3.76 -8.01 9.83
CA LEU A 66 -3.60 -6.57 9.64
C LEU A 66 -4.31 -6.13 8.36
N VAL A 67 -4.01 -6.76 7.23
CA VAL A 67 -4.60 -6.41 5.94
C VAL A 67 -6.10 -6.58 5.96
N LYS A 68 -6.62 -7.69 6.50
CA LYS A 68 -8.07 -7.90 6.60
C LYS A 68 -8.76 -6.78 7.39
N SER A 69 -8.14 -6.30 8.47
CA SER A 69 -8.69 -5.20 9.26
C SER A 69 -8.72 -3.86 8.51
N VAL A 70 -7.75 -3.63 7.61
CA VAL A 70 -7.71 -2.46 6.72
C VAL A 70 -8.76 -2.59 5.62
N VAL A 71 -8.84 -3.75 4.96
CA VAL A 71 -9.85 -4.07 3.94
C VAL A 71 -11.25 -3.84 4.48
N ASP A 72 -11.60 -4.39 5.64
CA ASP A 72 -12.92 -4.23 6.25
C ASP A 72 -13.31 -2.77 6.48
N PHE A 73 -12.35 -1.95 6.91
CA PHE A 73 -12.58 -0.52 7.10
C PHE A 73 -12.69 0.24 5.77
N CYS A 74 -11.78 0.00 4.84
CA CYS A 74 -11.69 0.71 3.57
C CYS A 74 -12.85 0.40 2.64
N HIS A 75 -13.28 -0.87 2.54
CA HIS A 75 -14.42 -1.28 1.71
C HIS A 75 -15.73 -0.66 2.22
N ALA A 76 -15.89 -0.47 3.53
CA ALA A 76 -17.03 0.26 4.10
C ALA A 76 -17.05 1.77 3.73
N LYS A 77 -15.97 2.27 3.11
CA LYS A 77 -15.76 3.67 2.72
C LYS A 77 -15.52 3.85 1.22
N ASP A 78 -15.80 2.82 0.42
CA ASP A 78 -15.57 2.83 -1.03
C ASP A 78 -14.10 3.12 -1.39
N CYS A 79 -13.18 2.58 -0.60
CA CYS A 79 -11.74 2.72 -0.78
C CYS A 79 -11.13 1.35 -1.15
N SER A 80 -10.38 1.29 -2.24
CA SER A 80 -9.63 0.09 -2.61
C SER A 80 -8.41 -0.11 -1.72
N VAL A 81 -8.01 -1.37 -1.54
CA VAL A 81 -6.86 -1.77 -0.74
C VAL A 81 -5.88 -2.59 -1.55
N GLU A 82 -4.65 -2.10 -1.59
CA GLU A 82 -3.47 -2.86 -1.96
C GLU A 82 -2.79 -3.42 -0.70
N ALA A 83 -2.18 -4.59 -0.83
CA ALA A 83 -1.27 -5.11 0.18
C ALA A 83 -0.06 -5.75 -0.49
N GLU A 84 0.97 -6.01 0.31
CA GLU A 84 2.20 -6.65 -0.15
C GLU A 84 2.39 -8.02 0.49
N LEU A 85 2.83 -8.97 -0.34
CA LEU A 85 3.30 -10.28 0.10
C LEU A 85 4.62 -10.62 -0.59
N GLY A 86 5.59 -11.10 0.18
CA GLY A 86 6.99 -11.14 -0.26
C GLY A 86 7.74 -9.96 0.30
N ARG A 87 9.06 -9.92 0.10
CA ARG A 87 9.85 -8.74 0.42
C ARG A 87 10.99 -8.61 -0.57
N LEU A 88 11.10 -7.47 -1.21
CA LEU A 88 12.21 -7.18 -2.12
C LEU A 88 13.41 -6.65 -1.32
N GLY A 89 14.62 -7.04 -1.72
CA GLY A 89 15.85 -6.42 -1.21
C GLY A 89 16.10 -5.12 -1.96
N GLY A 90 16.54 -4.07 -1.27
CA GLY A 90 16.74 -2.76 -1.90
C GLY A 90 16.54 -1.58 -0.94
N VAL A 91 16.42 -0.39 -1.52
CA VAL A 91 16.09 0.84 -0.78
C VAL A 91 14.66 1.23 -1.16
N GLU A 92 13.74 1.13 -0.20
CA GLU A 92 12.33 1.48 -0.33
C GLU A 92 12.00 2.60 0.66
N ASP A 93 11.56 3.76 0.18
CA ASP A 93 10.96 4.81 1.03
C ASP A 93 11.78 5.18 2.30
N ASP A 94 13.11 5.30 2.14
CA ASP A 94 14.15 5.52 3.18
C ASP A 94 14.55 4.29 4.03
N MET A 95 14.05 3.10 3.73
CA MET A 95 14.38 1.84 4.40
C MET A 95 15.24 0.93 3.52
N SER A 96 16.37 0.47 4.06
CA SER A 96 17.19 -0.57 3.42
C SER A 96 16.74 -1.94 3.87
N VAL A 97 16.30 -2.78 2.94
CA VAL A 97 16.03 -4.21 3.19
C VAL A 97 17.26 -5.00 2.82
N ASP A 98 17.87 -5.65 3.81
CA ASP A 98 19.00 -6.55 3.59
C ASP A 98 18.59 -7.71 2.67
N ALA A 99 19.49 -8.12 1.78
CA ALA A 99 19.25 -9.22 0.84
C ALA A 99 18.90 -10.55 1.54
N GLU A 100 19.31 -10.74 2.80
CA GLU A 100 18.95 -11.90 3.61
C GLU A 100 17.48 -11.89 4.08
N SER A 101 16.85 -10.71 4.13
CA SER A 101 15.44 -10.53 4.47
C SER A 101 14.53 -10.50 3.22
N ALA A 102 15.13 -10.56 2.03
CA ALA A 102 14.39 -10.59 0.77
C ALA A 102 13.93 -12.01 0.46
N PHE A 103 12.66 -12.17 0.12
CA PHE A 103 12.12 -13.44 -0.35
C PHE A 103 11.07 -13.22 -1.42
N LEU A 104 11.10 -14.07 -2.43
CA LEU A 104 10.14 -14.07 -3.52
C LEU A 104 8.77 -14.55 -3.02
N THR A 105 7.72 -14.00 -3.61
CA THR A 105 6.35 -14.42 -3.29
C THR A 105 6.09 -15.82 -3.82
N ASP A 106 5.68 -16.73 -2.95
CA ASP A 106 5.15 -18.02 -3.36
C ASP A 106 3.73 -17.85 -3.95
N PRO A 107 3.45 -18.34 -5.16
CA PRO A 107 2.15 -18.17 -5.81
C PRO A 107 0.96 -18.81 -5.06
N GLN A 108 1.19 -19.92 -4.34
CA GLN A 108 0.15 -20.54 -3.51
C GLN A 108 -0.12 -19.69 -2.26
N GLU A 109 0.90 -19.07 -1.69
CA GLU A 109 0.72 -18.11 -0.60
C GLU A 109 -0.04 -16.86 -1.06
N ALA A 110 0.30 -16.31 -2.23
CA ALA A 110 -0.40 -15.18 -2.83
C ALA A 110 -1.90 -15.49 -3.00
N LYS A 111 -2.24 -16.66 -3.55
CA LYS A 111 -3.63 -17.09 -3.67
C LYS A 111 -4.34 -17.13 -2.31
N ARG A 112 -3.76 -17.81 -1.31
CA ARG A 112 -4.34 -17.91 0.04
C ARG A 112 -4.47 -16.53 0.69
N PHE A 113 -3.53 -15.64 0.44
CA PHE A 113 -3.52 -14.29 0.98
C PHE A 113 -4.70 -13.50 0.45
N VAL A 114 -4.86 -13.41 -0.88
CA VAL A 114 -6.01 -12.71 -1.52
C VAL A 114 -7.34 -13.28 -1.06
N GLU A 115 -7.48 -14.61 -1.02
CA GLU A 115 -8.73 -15.26 -0.57
C GLU A 115 -9.09 -14.93 0.89
N ARG A 116 -8.09 -14.75 1.76
CA ARG A 116 -8.31 -14.49 3.19
C ARG A 116 -8.43 -13.02 3.54
N THR A 117 -7.77 -12.15 2.79
CA THR A 117 -7.76 -10.70 3.05
C THR A 117 -8.85 -9.97 2.29
N GLY A 118 -9.17 -10.40 1.07
CA GLY A 118 -10.11 -9.72 0.19
C GLY A 118 -9.57 -8.43 -0.43
N VAL A 119 -8.25 -8.31 -0.58
CA VAL A 119 -7.60 -7.14 -1.22
C VAL A 119 -8.00 -6.99 -2.69
N ASP A 120 -7.96 -5.75 -3.17
CA ASP A 120 -8.29 -5.38 -4.55
C ASP A 120 -7.08 -5.51 -5.49
N SER A 121 -5.88 -5.27 -4.95
CA SER A 121 -4.60 -5.51 -5.61
C SER A 121 -3.59 -6.14 -4.64
N LEU A 122 -2.62 -6.88 -5.19
CA LEU A 122 -1.54 -7.51 -4.44
C LEU A 122 -0.20 -7.20 -5.11
N ALA A 123 0.67 -6.51 -4.37
CA ALA A 123 2.08 -6.38 -4.71
C ALA A 123 2.81 -7.70 -4.38
N VAL A 124 3.58 -8.20 -5.35
CA VAL A 124 4.32 -9.47 -5.25
C VAL A 124 5.80 -9.27 -5.60
N ALA A 125 6.67 -9.84 -4.79
CA ALA A 125 8.11 -9.87 -4.98
C ALA A 125 8.50 -10.95 -6.01
N ILE A 126 8.95 -10.52 -7.20
CA ILE A 126 9.40 -11.41 -8.30
C ILE A 126 10.87 -11.20 -8.71
N GLY A 127 11.65 -10.50 -7.90
CA GLY A 127 13.11 -10.32 -8.11
C GLY A 127 13.54 -8.99 -8.71
N THR A 128 12.63 -8.02 -8.89
CA THR A 128 12.97 -6.64 -9.23
C THR A 128 13.21 -5.84 -7.95
N ALA A 129 14.40 -5.29 -7.72
CA ALA A 129 14.65 -4.43 -6.58
C ALA A 129 13.97 -3.05 -6.77
N HIS A 130 13.46 -2.45 -5.69
CA HIS A 130 13.11 -1.03 -5.66
C HIS A 130 14.37 -0.18 -5.45
N GLY A 131 14.55 0.87 -6.27
CA GLY A 131 15.69 1.79 -6.21
C GLY A 131 16.73 1.60 -7.33
N LEU A 132 17.96 2.06 -7.09
CA LEU A 132 19.06 1.99 -8.05
C LEU A 132 19.46 0.53 -8.32
N TYR A 133 19.30 0.10 -9.56
CA TYR A 133 19.90 -1.12 -10.07
C TYR A 133 21.41 -0.89 -10.25
N THR A 134 22.25 -1.73 -9.64
CA THR A 134 23.67 -1.85 -10.00
C THR A 134 23.90 -3.05 -10.90
#